data_AF-A0A261KPZ2-F1
#
_entry.id   AF-A0A261KPZ2-F1
#
_cell.length_a   1.000
_cell.length_b   1.000
_cell.length_c   1.000
_cell.angle_alpha   90.00
_cell.angle_beta   90.00
_cell.angle_gamma   90.00
#
_symmetry.space_group_name_H-M   'P 1'
#
loop_
_entity.id
_entity.type
_entity.pdbx_description
1 polymer ?
#
loop_
_entity_poly.entity_id
_entity_poly.type
_entity_poly.pdbx_seq_one_letter_code
_entity_poly.pdbx_strand_id
1 'polypeptide(L)'
;MNNNRTVSDTKKAFYNFHTRPINSIYNRVVEELLVEMHLISVNANYSYNPFYGLGVVTAYDRFMQGYSPEQDKISIFNALIQAQEEDPNKYRTDAKGLEDLARQLSASDMLSWICLSNNIDNTQYLQDYLRGISENSKFRYSRLFAIGLFTLLEIVDTEFIKEQEKRTEALKKVCQALNLLEEKLLKDIDLYLSNLERIAQARSAMEDTLEAAKKKREQRRLEKENISTTANNTSEDSE
;
A
#
# COMPACT_ATOMS: atom_id res chain seq x y z
N MET A 1 -26.13 2.25 24.58
CA MET A 1 -26.18 2.89 23.25
C MET A 1 -24.89 2.50 22.54
N ASN A 2 -24.92 1.53 21.63
CA ASN A 2 -23.75 1.20 20.81
C ASN A 2 -23.65 2.28 19.74
N ASN A 3 -22.87 3.33 20.02
CA ASN A 3 -22.59 4.34 19.02
C ASN A 3 -21.60 3.72 18.03
N ASN A 4 -22.12 3.04 17.00
CA ASN A 4 -21.29 2.48 15.95
C ASN A 4 -20.52 3.63 15.30
N ARG A 5 -19.19 3.63 15.46
CA ARG A 5 -18.28 4.64 14.92
C ARG A 5 -18.54 4.81 13.42
N THR A 6 -18.62 6.05 12.96
CA THR A 6 -18.87 6.35 11.54
C THR A 6 -17.57 6.53 10.77
N VAL A 7 -17.66 6.47 9.44
CA VAL A 7 -16.55 6.85 8.55
C VAL A 7 -16.06 8.27 8.86
N SER A 8 -16.98 9.21 9.16
CA SER A 8 -16.65 10.59 9.51
C SER A 8 -15.86 10.69 10.81
N ASP A 9 -16.21 9.88 11.82
CA ASP A 9 -15.46 9.83 13.09
C ASP A 9 -14.05 9.30 12.86
N THR A 10 -13.90 8.28 12.02
CA THR A 10 -12.60 7.71 11.64
C THR A 10 -11.75 8.71 10.86
N LYS A 11 -12.32 9.45 9.90
CA LYS A 11 -11.63 10.55 9.21
C LYS A 11 -11.20 11.64 10.17
N LYS A 12 -12.07 12.04 11.11
CA LYS A 12 -11.73 13.02 12.14
C LYS A 12 -10.57 12.54 13.01
N ALA A 13 -10.57 11.27 13.44
CA ALA A 13 -9.49 10.70 14.22
C ALA A 13 -8.16 10.67 13.45
N PHE A 14 -8.19 10.32 12.16
CA PHE A 14 -7.00 10.36 11.30
C PHE A 14 -6.35 11.75 11.31
N TYR A 15 -7.13 12.81 11.07
CA TYR A 15 -6.60 14.18 11.07
C TYR A 15 -6.23 14.71 12.46
N ASN A 16 -6.69 14.06 13.54
CA ASN A 16 -6.19 14.35 14.90
C ASN A 16 -4.79 13.76 15.12
N PHE A 17 -4.51 12.57 14.56
CA PHE A 17 -3.20 11.91 14.66
C PHE A 17 -2.18 12.46 13.65
N HIS A 18 -2.63 12.87 12.46
CA HIS A 18 -1.79 13.49 11.44
C HIS A 18 -2.38 14.82 10.96
N THR A 19 -1.82 15.92 11.47
CA THR A 19 -2.31 17.28 11.22
C THR A 19 -1.61 17.98 10.05
N ARG A 20 -0.56 17.38 9.48
CA ARG A 20 0.19 17.97 8.37
C ARG A 20 -0.56 17.77 7.05
N PRO A 21 -0.43 18.70 6.08
CA PRO A 21 -1.01 18.52 4.77
C PRO A 21 -0.40 17.33 4.02
N ILE A 22 -1.25 16.54 3.38
CA ILE A 22 -0.85 15.43 2.51
C ILE A 22 -1.01 15.90 1.05
N ASN A 23 0.00 15.64 0.23
CA ASN A 23 -0.09 15.92 -1.21
C ASN A 23 -1.33 15.26 -1.83
N SER A 24 -2.05 15.97 -2.70
CA SER A 24 -3.36 15.55 -3.22
C SER A 24 -3.37 14.18 -3.91
N ILE A 25 -2.30 13.80 -4.61
CA ILE A 25 -2.19 12.49 -5.27
C ILE A 25 -2.27 11.36 -4.23
N TYR A 26 -1.53 11.52 -3.13
CA TYR A 26 -1.46 10.54 -2.06
C TYR A 26 -2.63 10.65 -1.09
N ASN A 27 -3.20 11.84 -0.88
CA ASN A 27 -4.36 12.03 0.00
C ASN A 27 -5.55 11.19 -0.48
N ARG A 28 -5.75 11.06 -1.80
CA ARG A 28 -6.79 10.18 -2.35
C ARG A 28 -6.57 8.72 -1.95
N VAL A 29 -5.35 8.22 -2.08
CA VAL A 29 -4.98 6.85 -1.68
C VAL A 29 -5.24 6.64 -0.19
N VAL A 30 -4.76 7.57 0.65
CA VAL A 30 -4.89 7.48 2.10
C VAL A 30 -6.36 7.49 2.51
N GLU A 31 -7.19 8.36 1.92
CA GLU A 31 -8.62 8.40 2.20
C GLU A 31 -9.36 7.14 1.74
N GLU A 32 -9.06 6.62 0.54
CA GLU A 32 -9.65 5.37 0.05
C GLU A 32 -9.29 4.21 0.99
N LEU A 33 -8.03 4.10 1.42
CA LEU A 33 -7.56 3.07 2.34
C LEU A 33 -8.21 3.22 3.73
N LEU A 34 -8.30 4.45 4.25
CA LEU A 34 -8.93 4.74 5.56
C LEU A 34 -10.41 4.34 5.58
N VAL A 35 -11.14 4.63 4.50
CA VAL A 35 -12.56 4.26 4.37
C VAL A 35 -12.71 2.75 4.19
N GLU A 36 -11.91 2.12 3.34
CA GLU A 36 -11.93 0.68 3.13
C GLU A 36 -11.69 -0.08 4.44
N MET A 37 -10.64 0.28 5.19
CA MET A 37 -10.31 -0.31 6.49
C MET A 37 -11.47 -0.15 7.48
N HIS A 38 -12.10 1.02 7.53
CA HIS A 38 -13.25 1.25 8.42
C HIS A 38 -14.45 0.37 8.06
N LEU A 39 -14.80 0.28 6.78
CA LEU A 39 -15.93 -0.54 6.33
C LEU A 39 -15.69 -2.05 6.54
N ILE A 40 -14.42 -2.45 6.60
CA ILE A 40 -14.03 -3.81 6.98
C ILE A 40 -14.17 -3.99 8.49
N SER A 41 -13.61 -3.07 9.30
CA SER A 41 -13.54 -3.22 10.77
C SER A 41 -14.90 -3.26 11.45
N VAL A 42 -15.89 -2.52 10.94
CA VAL A 42 -17.26 -2.53 11.49
C VAL A 42 -18.12 -3.72 11.05
N ASN A 43 -17.59 -4.62 10.21
CA ASN A 43 -18.31 -5.81 9.80
C ASN A 43 -18.31 -6.87 10.91
N ALA A 44 -19.47 -7.42 11.27
CA ALA A 44 -19.59 -8.40 12.35
C ALA A 44 -18.78 -9.70 12.14
N ASN A 45 -18.44 -10.05 10.90
CA ASN A 45 -17.64 -11.23 10.59
C ASN A 45 -16.15 -10.90 10.35
N TYR A 46 -15.75 -9.65 10.57
CA TYR A 46 -14.35 -9.27 10.48
C TYR A 46 -13.59 -9.67 11.74
N SER A 47 -12.39 -10.19 11.54
CA SER A 47 -11.37 -10.34 12.56
C SER A 47 -10.03 -10.03 11.93
N TYR A 48 -9.17 -9.33 12.67
CA TYR A 48 -7.79 -9.13 12.28
C TYR A 48 -7.10 -10.49 12.04
N ASN A 49 -6.24 -10.54 11.03
CA ASN A 49 -5.29 -11.62 10.80
C ASN A 49 -3.98 -11.05 10.19
N PRO A 50 -2.84 -11.72 10.38
CA PRO A 50 -1.53 -11.24 9.89
C PRO A 50 -1.46 -11.02 8.37
N PHE A 51 -2.19 -11.80 7.56
CA PHE A 51 -2.21 -11.65 6.09
C PHE A 51 -2.91 -10.36 5.66
N TYR A 52 -4.02 -10.01 6.32
CA TYR A 52 -4.64 -8.69 6.16
C TYR A 52 -3.67 -7.58 6.60
N GLY A 53 -2.97 -7.76 7.72
CA GLY A 53 -1.95 -6.82 8.20
C GLY A 53 -0.84 -6.57 7.18
N LEU A 54 -0.27 -7.65 6.61
CA LEU A 54 0.69 -7.58 5.52
C LEU A 54 0.12 -6.81 4.33
N GLY A 55 -1.10 -7.14 3.90
CA GLY A 55 -1.75 -6.46 2.79
C GLY A 55 -1.95 -4.95 2.98
N VAL A 56 -2.31 -4.52 4.20
CA VAL A 56 -2.40 -3.09 4.56
C VAL A 56 -1.03 -2.42 4.46
N VAL A 57 0.00 -3.05 5.06
CA VAL A 57 1.37 -2.53 5.03
C VAL A 57 1.88 -2.41 3.59
N THR A 58 1.72 -3.47 2.79
CA THR A 58 2.19 -3.48 1.40
C THR A 58 1.44 -2.48 0.52
N ALA A 59 0.11 -2.44 0.61
CA ALA A 59 -0.68 -1.47 -0.15
C ALA A 59 -0.25 -0.04 0.18
N TYR A 60 -0.13 0.29 1.47
CA TYR A 60 0.32 1.60 1.90
C TYR A 60 1.73 1.92 1.39
N ASP A 61 2.72 1.07 1.64
CA ASP A 61 4.11 1.35 1.29
C ASP A 61 4.30 1.53 -0.21
N ARG A 62 3.61 0.73 -1.03
CA ARG A 62 3.72 0.84 -2.49
C ARG A 62 3.01 2.06 -3.04
N PHE A 63 1.79 2.35 -2.58
CA PHE A 63 1.10 3.55 -3.05
C PHE A 63 1.74 4.86 -2.53
N MET A 64 2.47 4.81 -1.42
CA MET A 64 3.21 5.94 -0.86
C MET A 64 4.65 6.04 -1.37
N GLN A 65 5.03 5.22 -2.36
CA GLN A 65 6.38 5.26 -2.93
C GLN A 65 6.63 6.59 -3.64
N GLY A 66 7.70 7.29 -3.23
CA GLY A 66 8.04 8.62 -3.75
C GLY A 66 7.32 9.77 -3.04
N TYR A 67 6.60 9.51 -1.94
CA TYR A 67 6.03 10.55 -1.11
C TYR A 67 7.13 11.45 -0.50
N SER A 68 6.89 12.77 -0.47
CA SER A 68 7.78 13.76 0.13
C SER A 68 6.99 14.76 0.99
N PRO A 69 7.46 15.08 2.22
CA PRO A 69 8.70 14.63 2.83
C PRO A 69 8.62 13.19 3.36
N GLU A 70 9.71 12.44 3.22
CA GLU A 70 9.70 10.99 3.47
C GLU A 70 9.34 10.61 4.92
N GLN A 71 9.78 11.40 5.87
CA GLN A 71 9.51 11.24 7.31
C GLN A 71 8.02 11.19 7.65
N ASP A 72 7.18 11.87 6.86
CA ASP A 72 5.74 11.94 7.12
C ASP A 72 5.04 10.62 6.75
N LYS A 73 5.66 9.75 5.92
CA LYS A 73 5.10 8.41 5.62
C LYS A 73 4.87 7.59 6.89
N ILE A 74 5.76 7.70 7.88
CA ILE A 74 5.60 6.97 9.14
C ILE A 74 4.41 7.54 9.93
N SER A 75 4.31 8.87 10.02
CA SER A 75 3.22 9.55 10.73
C SER A 75 1.86 9.25 10.09
N ILE A 76 1.76 9.28 8.76
CA ILE A 76 0.53 8.99 8.02
C ILE A 76 0.12 7.53 8.23
N PHE A 77 1.06 6.57 8.15
CA PHE A 77 0.76 5.15 8.41
C PHE A 77 0.24 4.96 9.83
N ASN A 78 0.93 5.53 10.83
CA ASN A 78 0.52 5.40 12.22
C ASN A 78 -0.88 5.98 12.44
N ALA A 79 -1.15 7.17 11.90
CA ALA A 79 -2.46 7.81 11.97
C ALA A 79 -3.55 6.98 11.29
N LEU A 80 -3.26 6.33 10.15
CA LEU A 80 -4.18 5.46 9.43
C LEU A 80 -4.63 4.29 10.30
N ILE A 81 -3.69 3.59 10.94
CA ILE A 81 -4.00 2.43 11.80
C ILE A 81 -4.65 2.89 13.12
N GLN A 82 -4.13 3.94 13.77
CA GLN A 82 -4.68 4.48 15.02
C GLN A 82 -6.10 5.02 14.84
N ALA A 83 -6.44 5.55 13.67
CA ALA A 83 -7.80 5.96 13.35
C ALA A 83 -8.79 4.79 13.28
N GLN A 84 -8.32 3.56 13.14
CA GLN A 84 -9.14 2.34 13.25
C GLN A 84 -9.15 1.77 14.67
N GLU A 85 -8.58 2.49 15.65
CA GLU A 85 -8.42 2.03 17.04
C GLU A 85 -7.49 0.81 17.18
N GLU A 86 -6.51 0.68 16.28
CA GLU A 86 -5.56 -0.43 16.26
C GLU A 86 -4.10 0.03 16.48
N ASP A 87 -3.20 -0.91 16.72
CA ASP A 87 -1.76 -0.66 16.96
C ASP A 87 -0.93 -0.76 15.67
N PRO A 88 -0.31 0.35 15.20
CA PRO A 88 0.57 0.33 14.03
C PRO A 88 1.76 -0.63 14.16
N ASN A 89 2.29 -0.82 15.38
CA ASN A 89 3.45 -1.69 15.58
C ASN A 89 3.10 -3.15 15.34
N LYS A 90 1.91 -3.58 15.77
CA LYS A 90 1.39 -4.92 15.45
C LYS A 90 1.36 -5.18 13.95
N TYR A 91 0.85 -4.24 13.16
CA TYR A 91 0.82 -4.38 11.69
C TYR A 91 2.21 -4.53 11.09
N ARG A 92 3.16 -3.68 11.49
CA ARG A 92 4.54 -3.71 10.97
C ARG A 92 5.28 -4.97 11.40
N THR A 93 5.12 -5.42 12.64
CA THR A 93 5.74 -6.64 13.16
C THR A 93 5.16 -7.89 12.48
N ASP A 94 3.84 -8.02 12.39
CA ASP A 94 3.19 -9.17 11.77
C ASP A 94 3.52 -9.25 10.27
N ALA A 95 3.52 -8.10 9.56
CA ALA A 95 3.94 -8.03 8.17
C ALA A 95 5.41 -8.47 8.02
N LYS A 96 6.32 -7.91 8.83
CA LYS A 96 7.73 -8.28 8.81
C LYS A 96 7.95 -9.78 9.04
N GLY A 97 7.24 -10.39 10.00
CA GLY A 97 7.35 -11.82 10.27
C GLY A 97 6.94 -12.68 9.07
N LEU A 98 5.86 -12.30 8.38
CA LEU A 98 5.40 -12.97 7.16
C LEU A 98 6.38 -12.78 5.98
N GLU A 99 6.95 -11.58 5.82
CA GLU A 99 7.96 -11.33 4.79
C GLU A 99 9.25 -12.10 5.06
N ASP A 100 9.70 -12.15 6.32
CA ASP A 100 10.92 -12.87 6.71
C ASP A 100 10.74 -14.39 6.53
N LEU A 101 9.55 -14.93 6.78
CA LEU A 101 9.18 -16.30 6.40
C LEU A 101 9.26 -16.48 4.88
N ALA A 102 8.66 -15.57 4.10
CA ALA A 102 8.64 -15.68 2.65
C ALA A 102 10.04 -15.72 2.03
N ARG A 103 10.96 -14.90 2.52
CA ARG A 103 12.36 -14.86 2.06
C ARG A 103 13.13 -16.16 2.29
N GLN A 104 12.64 -17.07 3.13
CA GLN A 104 13.30 -18.34 3.45
C GLN A 104 12.78 -19.53 2.63
N LEU A 105 11.75 -19.33 1.81
CA LEU A 105 11.05 -20.42 1.10
C LEU A 105 11.25 -20.33 -0.41
N SER A 106 11.07 -21.46 -1.08
CA SER A 106 10.92 -21.49 -2.54
C SER A 106 9.47 -21.15 -2.94
N ALA A 107 9.24 -20.78 -4.21
CA ALA A 107 7.91 -20.40 -4.68
C ALA A 107 6.90 -21.55 -4.53
N SER A 108 7.35 -22.79 -4.79
CA SER A 108 6.56 -24.00 -4.60
C SER A 108 6.25 -24.27 -3.13
N ASP A 109 7.20 -24.06 -2.22
CA ASP A 109 6.99 -24.29 -0.79
C ASP A 109 6.04 -23.26 -0.20
N MET A 110 6.21 -21.98 -0.57
CA MET A 110 5.30 -20.91 -0.16
C MET A 110 3.87 -21.19 -0.66
N LEU A 111 3.72 -21.54 -1.94
CA LEU A 111 2.39 -21.83 -2.49
C LEU A 111 1.75 -23.03 -1.77
N SER A 112 2.52 -24.10 -1.54
CA SER A 112 2.04 -25.29 -0.82
C SER A 112 1.67 -24.98 0.63
N TRP A 113 2.45 -24.13 1.30
CA TRP A 113 2.18 -23.69 2.66
C TRP A 113 0.91 -22.85 2.77
N ILE A 114 0.71 -21.88 1.85
CA ILE A 114 -0.53 -21.09 1.76
C ILE A 114 -1.73 -21.99 1.44
N CYS A 115 -1.55 -22.98 0.56
CA CYS A 115 -2.60 -23.92 0.17
C CYS A 115 -2.86 -25.02 1.20
N LEU A 116 -2.26 -24.94 2.40
CA LEU A 116 -2.43 -25.91 3.48
C LEU A 116 -2.01 -27.35 3.09
N SER A 117 -1.17 -27.50 2.07
CA SER A 117 -0.68 -28.80 1.58
C SER A 117 0.72 -29.15 2.07
N ASN A 118 1.40 -28.22 2.73
CA ASN A 118 2.67 -28.44 3.42
C ASN A 118 2.70 -27.67 4.74
N ASN A 119 3.38 -28.20 5.75
CA ASN A 119 3.61 -27.51 7.03
C ASN A 119 5.09 -27.11 7.12
N ILE A 120 5.35 -25.95 7.72
CA ILE A 120 6.72 -25.47 7.97
C ILE A 120 6.91 -25.32 9.46
N ASP A 121 8.01 -25.84 9.98
CA ASP A 121 8.33 -25.79 11.41
C ASP A 121 8.25 -24.36 11.95
N ASN A 122 7.70 -24.21 13.16
CA ASN A 122 7.50 -22.93 13.84
C ASN A 122 6.58 -21.92 13.13
N THR A 123 5.82 -22.32 12.10
CA THR A 123 4.84 -21.45 11.41
C THR A 123 3.38 -21.81 11.67
N GLN A 124 3.12 -22.84 12.50
CA GLN A 124 1.78 -23.38 12.72
C GLN A 124 0.77 -22.30 13.13
N TYR A 125 1.16 -21.38 14.02
CA TYR A 125 0.29 -20.29 14.46
C TYR A 125 -0.16 -19.36 13.33
N LEU A 126 0.63 -19.18 12.27
CA LEU A 126 0.25 -18.40 11.07
C LEU A 126 -0.66 -19.23 10.17
N GLN A 127 -0.35 -20.52 10.01
CA GLN A 127 -1.13 -21.43 9.17
C GLN A 127 -2.51 -21.73 9.78
N ASP A 128 -2.66 -21.65 11.11
CA ASP A 128 -3.95 -21.78 11.79
C ASP A 128 -4.92 -20.65 11.39
N TYR A 129 -4.43 -19.43 11.09
CA TYR A 129 -5.28 -18.38 10.51
C TYR A 129 -5.81 -18.78 9.12
N LEU A 130 -4.95 -19.33 8.26
CA LEU A 130 -5.35 -19.78 6.92
C LEU A 130 -6.37 -20.93 7.01
N ARG A 131 -6.15 -21.89 7.91
CA ARG A 131 -7.09 -22.98 8.16
C ARG A 131 -8.43 -22.47 8.66
N GLY A 132 -8.42 -21.58 9.65
CA GLY A 132 -9.64 -20.94 10.16
C GLY A 132 -10.40 -20.15 9.10
N ILE A 133 -9.71 -19.57 8.13
CA ILE A 133 -10.34 -18.92 6.96
C ILE A 133 -10.98 -19.96 6.03
N SER A 134 -10.25 -21.03 5.69
CA SER A 134 -10.74 -22.08 4.79
C SER A 134 -12.02 -22.77 5.30
N GLU A 135 -12.16 -22.86 6.63
CA GLU A 135 -13.29 -23.51 7.31
C GLU A 135 -14.44 -22.53 7.61
N ASN A 136 -14.23 -21.22 7.47
CA ASN A 136 -15.19 -20.19 7.83
C ASN A 136 -15.96 -19.65 6.60
N SER A 137 -17.15 -20.19 6.35
CA SER A 137 -18.05 -19.75 5.28
C SER A 137 -18.53 -18.29 5.39
N LYS A 138 -18.37 -17.65 6.55
CA LYS A 138 -18.71 -16.25 6.79
C LYS A 138 -17.50 -15.32 6.79
N PHE A 139 -16.31 -15.83 6.46
CA PHE A 139 -15.09 -15.04 6.45
C PHE A 139 -15.29 -13.72 5.69
N ARG A 140 -14.97 -12.60 6.35
CA ARG A 140 -15.03 -11.28 5.72
C ARG A 140 -13.81 -11.07 4.83
N TYR A 141 -13.92 -11.51 3.59
CA TYR A 141 -12.94 -11.21 2.55
C TYR A 141 -12.72 -9.69 2.39
N SER A 142 -11.46 -9.30 2.18
CA SER A 142 -11.07 -7.96 1.74
C SER A 142 -10.01 -8.03 0.64
N ARG A 143 -9.98 -7.01 -0.22
CA ARG A 143 -8.90 -6.81 -1.20
C ARG A 143 -7.53 -6.77 -0.51
N LEU A 144 -7.45 -6.12 0.65
CA LEU A 144 -6.22 -6.04 1.44
C LEU A 144 -5.73 -7.42 1.87
N PHE A 145 -6.62 -8.33 2.29
CA PHE A 145 -6.24 -9.72 2.55
C PHE A 145 -5.66 -10.41 1.30
N ALA A 146 -6.28 -10.22 0.12
CA ALA A 146 -5.75 -10.76 -1.13
C ALA A 146 -4.38 -10.18 -1.49
N ILE A 147 -4.17 -8.88 -1.29
CA ILE A 147 -2.85 -8.24 -1.49
C ILE A 147 -1.81 -8.88 -0.57
N GLY A 148 -2.15 -9.19 0.68
CA GLY A 148 -1.23 -9.87 1.59
C GLY A 148 -0.79 -11.25 1.08
N LEU A 149 -1.74 -12.09 0.63
CA LEU A 149 -1.43 -13.39 0.03
C LEU A 149 -0.59 -13.26 -1.24
N PHE A 150 -0.95 -12.32 -2.12
CA PHE A 150 -0.20 -12.04 -3.34
C PHE A 150 1.23 -11.59 -3.04
N THR A 151 1.42 -10.76 -2.02
CA THR A 151 2.72 -10.23 -1.61
C THR A 151 3.67 -11.36 -1.19
N LEU A 152 3.17 -12.38 -0.49
CA LEU A 152 3.98 -13.55 -0.12
C LEU A 152 4.53 -14.27 -1.36
N LEU A 153 3.68 -14.49 -2.37
CA LEU A 153 4.09 -15.12 -3.63
C LEU A 153 5.10 -14.25 -4.38
N GLU A 154 4.94 -12.93 -4.33
CA GLU A 154 5.80 -11.97 -5.02
C GLU A 154 7.18 -11.79 -4.39
N ILE A 155 7.27 -11.88 -3.06
CA ILE A 155 8.55 -11.85 -2.35
C ILE A 155 9.43 -13.03 -2.74
N VAL A 156 8.81 -14.20 -2.92
CA VAL A 156 9.54 -15.44 -3.17
C VAL A 156 10.03 -15.52 -4.61
N ASP A 157 9.20 -15.11 -5.57
CA ASP A 157 9.58 -15.09 -6.98
C ASP A 157 8.89 -13.95 -7.73
N THR A 158 9.60 -12.84 -7.88
CA THR A 158 9.14 -11.63 -8.56
C THR A 158 8.87 -11.83 -10.06
N GLU A 159 9.50 -12.80 -10.71
CA GLU A 159 9.26 -13.05 -12.14
C GLU A 159 8.06 -13.99 -12.34
N PHE A 160 7.88 -14.97 -11.46
CA PHE A 160 6.77 -15.93 -11.50
C PHE A 160 5.39 -15.26 -11.52
N ILE A 161 5.16 -14.26 -10.67
CA ILE A 161 3.89 -13.53 -10.61
C ILE A 161 3.78 -12.37 -11.62
N LYS A 162 4.84 -11.96 -12.31
CA LYS A 162 4.74 -11.05 -13.46
C LYS A 162 4.07 -11.75 -14.64
N GLU A 163 4.35 -13.04 -14.83
CA GLU A 163 3.69 -13.86 -15.83
C GLU A 163 2.21 -14.08 -15.46
N GLN A 164 1.30 -13.51 -16.26
CA GLN A 164 -0.13 -13.49 -15.96
C GLN A 164 -0.73 -14.90 -15.81
N GLU A 165 -0.33 -15.85 -16.66
CA GLU A 165 -0.83 -17.23 -16.59
C GLU A 165 -0.39 -17.93 -15.30
N LYS A 166 0.90 -17.87 -14.97
CA LYS A 166 1.45 -18.45 -13.73
C LYS A 166 0.85 -17.82 -12.48
N ARG A 167 0.73 -16.49 -12.45
CA ARG A 167 0.03 -15.76 -11.38
C ARG A 167 -1.40 -16.26 -11.23
N THR A 168 -2.13 -16.34 -12.33
CA THR A 168 -3.54 -16.78 -12.31
C THR A 168 -3.65 -18.19 -11.76
N GLU A 169 -2.83 -19.13 -12.25
CA GLU A 169 -2.85 -20.52 -11.78
C GLU A 169 -2.56 -20.63 -10.28
N ALA A 170 -1.55 -19.92 -9.78
CA ALA A 170 -1.21 -19.90 -8.36
C ALA A 170 -2.37 -19.34 -7.51
N LEU A 171 -2.96 -18.22 -7.93
CA LEU A 171 -4.07 -17.61 -7.21
C LEU A 171 -5.33 -18.48 -7.22
N LYS A 172 -5.59 -19.23 -8.30
CA LYS A 172 -6.69 -20.22 -8.34
C LYS A 172 -6.49 -21.33 -7.31
N LYS A 173 -5.27 -21.87 -7.20
CA LYS A 173 -4.91 -22.87 -6.18
C LYS A 173 -5.16 -22.34 -4.76
N VAL A 174 -4.73 -21.09 -4.49
CA VAL A 174 -4.99 -20.42 -3.22
C VAL A 174 -6.48 -20.25 -2.95
N CYS A 175 -7.27 -19.83 -3.95
CA CYS A 175 -8.72 -19.67 -3.81
C CYS A 175 -9.41 -20.99 -3.46
N GLN A 176 -9.03 -22.07 -4.15
CA GLN A 176 -9.56 -23.41 -3.88
C GLN A 176 -9.23 -23.87 -2.46
N ALA A 177 -7.98 -23.72 -2.02
CA ALA A 177 -7.55 -24.15 -0.70
C ALA A 177 -8.20 -23.36 0.45
N LEU A 178 -8.40 -22.06 0.26
CA LEU A 178 -8.93 -21.16 1.27
C LEU A 178 -10.44 -20.89 1.13
N ASN A 179 -11.13 -21.61 0.24
CA ASN A 179 -12.56 -21.46 -0.03
C ASN A 179 -12.97 -20.00 -0.36
N LEU A 180 -12.15 -19.32 -1.19
CA LEU A 180 -12.36 -17.93 -1.60
C LEU A 180 -13.03 -17.86 -2.98
N LEU A 181 -13.74 -16.76 -3.22
CA LEU A 181 -14.33 -16.47 -4.53
C LEU A 181 -13.23 -16.10 -5.55
N GLU A 182 -12.90 -17.04 -6.44
CA GLU A 182 -11.85 -16.90 -7.45
C GLU A 182 -11.98 -15.62 -8.28
N GLU A 183 -13.15 -15.40 -8.90
CA GLU A 183 -13.40 -14.23 -9.75
C GLU A 183 -13.12 -12.92 -9.01
N LYS A 184 -13.52 -12.84 -7.74
CA LYS A 184 -13.34 -11.66 -6.92
C LYS A 184 -11.86 -11.42 -6.61
N LEU A 185 -11.14 -12.46 -6.18
CA LEU A 185 -9.72 -12.34 -5.83
C LEU A 185 -8.89 -11.94 -7.05
N LEU A 186 -9.09 -12.60 -8.19
CA LEU A 186 -8.35 -12.28 -9.42
C LEU A 186 -8.58 -10.83 -9.85
N LYS A 187 -9.84 -10.38 -9.85
CA LYS A 187 -10.20 -9.00 -10.19
C LYS A 187 -9.57 -7.98 -9.25
N ASP A 188 -9.56 -8.26 -7.95
CA ASP A 188 -8.98 -7.36 -6.95
C ASP A 188 -7.45 -7.25 -7.09
N ILE A 189 -6.76 -8.35 -7.42
CA ILE A 189 -5.31 -8.33 -7.72
C ILE A 189 -5.02 -7.58 -9.02
N ASP A 190 -5.77 -7.82 -10.09
CA ASP A 190 -5.57 -7.10 -11.35
C ASP A 190 -5.83 -5.59 -11.19
N LEU A 191 -6.87 -5.21 -10.44
CA LEU A 191 -7.15 -3.80 -10.12
C LEU A 191 -6.03 -3.19 -9.26
N TYR A 192 -5.51 -3.91 -8.28
CA TYR A 192 -4.38 -3.48 -7.46
C TYR A 192 -3.14 -3.20 -8.32
N LEU A 193 -2.76 -4.13 -9.19
CA LEU A 193 -1.61 -3.97 -10.09
C LEU A 193 -1.80 -2.79 -11.06
N SER A 194 -2.99 -2.64 -11.64
CA SER A 194 -3.30 -1.50 -12.52
C SER A 194 -3.24 -0.16 -11.77
N ASN A 195 -3.72 -0.11 -10.53
CA ASN A 195 -3.66 1.10 -9.71
C ASN A 195 -2.22 1.48 -9.34
N LEU A 196 -1.36 0.50 -9.07
CA LEU A 196 0.07 0.75 -8.86
C LEU A 196 0.72 1.37 -10.08
N GLU A 197 0.44 0.85 -11.28
CA GLU A 197 0.95 1.40 -12.53
C GLU A 197 0.47 2.84 -12.76
N ARG A 198 -0.82 3.11 -12.54
CA ARG A 198 -1.39 4.46 -12.69
C ARG A 198 -0.76 5.47 -11.75
N ILE A 199 -0.50 5.09 -10.50
CA ILE A 199 0.15 5.98 -9.52
C ILE A 199 1.62 6.22 -9.89
N ALA A 200 2.33 5.19 -10.37
CA ALA A 200 3.69 5.35 -10.86
C ALA A 200 3.75 6.30 -12.07
N GLN A 201 2.83 6.18 -13.02
CA GLN A 201 2.70 7.09 -14.16
C GLN A 201 2.38 8.53 -13.72
N ALA A 202 1.43 8.71 -12.80
CA ALA A 202 1.07 10.03 -12.26
C ALA A 202 2.24 10.69 -11.52
N ARG A 203 3.03 9.90 -10.78
CA ARG A 203 4.25 10.37 -10.11
C ARG A 203 5.29 10.85 -11.12
N SER A 204 5.59 10.04 -12.13
CA SER A 204 6.55 10.41 -13.19
C SER A 204 6.17 11.73 -13.86
N ALA A 205 4.88 11.88 -14.24
CA ALA A 205 4.40 13.12 -14.84
C ALA A 205 4.53 14.34 -13.90
N MET A 206 4.32 14.15 -12.60
CA MET A 206 4.50 15.21 -11.60
C MET A 206 5.98 15.61 -11.45
N GLU A 207 6.89 14.63 -11.45
CA GLU A 207 8.34 14.88 -11.40
C GLU A 207 8.80 15.68 -12.63
N ASP A 208 8.37 15.29 -13.82
CA ASP A 208 8.69 15.98 -15.08
C ASP A 208 8.19 17.44 -15.08
N THR A 209 6.96 17.66 -14.61
CA THR A 209 6.39 19.03 -14.52
C THR A 209 7.12 19.89 -13.49
N LEU A 210 7.55 19.31 -12.36
CA LEU A 210 8.31 20.02 -11.34
C LEU A 210 9.70 20.40 -11.86
N GLU A 211 10.38 19.50 -12.57
CA GLU A 211 11.66 19.79 -13.20
C GLU A 211 11.55 20.89 -14.27
N ALA A 212 10.54 20.80 -15.13
CA ALA A 212 10.30 21.82 -16.14
C ALA A 212 10.03 23.19 -15.51
N ALA A 213 9.23 23.24 -14.43
CA ALA A 213 8.95 24.46 -13.68
C ALA A 213 10.22 25.04 -13.02
N LYS A 214 11.08 24.19 -12.43
CA LYS A 214 12.37 24.60 -11.87
C LYS A 214 13.30 25.17 -12.93
N LYS A 215 13.48 24.49 -14.06
CA LYS A 215 14.30 24.95 -15.19
C LYS A 215 13.81 26.29 -15.74
N LYS A 216 12.49 26.46 -15.91
CA LYS A 216 11.87 27.71 -16.36
C LYS A 216 12.04 28.84 -15.35
N ARG A 217 12.00 28.54 -14.04
CA ARG A 217 12.25 29.54 -12.98
C ARG A 217 13.71 29.96 -12.94
N GLU A 218 14.63 29.03 -13.16
CA GLU A 218 16.08 29.32 -13.23
C GLU A 218 16.42 30.18 -14.45
N GLN A 219 15.92 29.81 -15.63
CA GLN A 219 16.07 30.61 -16.85
C GLN A 219 15.58 32.05 -16.66
N ARG A 220 14.39 32.22 -16.08
CA ARG A 220 13.84 33.55 -15.76
C ARG A 220 14.69 34.33 -14.74
N ARG A 221 15.40 33.65 -13.84
CA ARG A 221 16.31 34.30 -12.88
C ARG A 221 17.57 34.79 -13.59
N LEU A 222 18.19 33.92 -14.39
CA LEU A 222 19.38 34.25 -15.19
C LEU A 222 19.11 35.35 -16.22
N GLU A 223 17.95 35.34 -16.88
CA GLU A 223 17.54 36.42 -17.80
C GLU A 223 17.41 37.76 -17.09
N LYS A 224 16.84 37.79 -15.86
CA LYS A 224 16.73 39.01 -15.07
C LYS A 224 18.09 39.53 -14.58
N GLU A 225 18.99 38.64 -14.17
CA GLU A 225 20.35 38.98 -13.74
C GLU A 225 21.18 39.55 -14.91
N ASN A 226 21.07 38.96 -16.10
CA ASN A 226 21.74 39.47 -17.31
C ASN A 226 21.21 40.85 -17.74
N ILE A 227 19.90 41.10 -17.63
CA ILE A 227 19.33 42.43 -17.92
C ILE A 227 19.82 43.47 -16.92
N SER A 228 19.89 43.15 -15.62
CA SER A 228 20.41 44.09 -14.61
C SER A 228 21.90 44.39 -14.77
N THR A 229 22.70 43.42 -15.23
CA THR A 229 24.15 43.62 -15.42
C THR A 229 24.43 44.48 -16.65
N THR A 230 23.61 44.35 -17.70
CA THR A 230 23.74 45.13 -18.94
C THR A 230 23.30 46.60 -18.74
N ALA A 231 22.30 46.83 -17.88
CA ALA A 231 21.82 48.17 -17.52
C ALA A 231 22.83 48.97 -16.67
N ASN A 232 23.59 48.30 -15.78
CA ASN A 232 24.62 48.96 -14.97
C ASN A 232 25.88 49.32 -15.79
N ASN A 233 26.27 48.50 -16.77
CA ASN A 233 27.42 48.81 -17.63
C ASN A 233 27.15 49.92 -18.64
N THR A 234 25.89 50.20 -18.98
CA THR A 234 25.54 51.32 -19.88
C THR A 234 25.51 52.68 -19.18
N SER A 235 25.42 52.71 -17.86
CA SER A 235 25.47 53.95 -17.06
C SER A 235 26.88 54.43 -16.69
N GLU A 236 27.91 53.58 -16.78
CA GLU A 236 29.30 53.99 -16.46
C GLU A 236 30.07 54.58 -17.65
N ASP A 237 29.64 54.33 -18.90
CA ASP A 237 30.30 54.83 -20.12
C ASP A 237 29.79 56.22 -20.59
N SER A 238 29.06 56.97 -19.74
CA SER A 238 28.44 58.26 -20.10
C SER A 238 28.90 59.48 -19.29
N GLU A 239 30.05 59.41 -18.59
CA GLU A 239 30.72 60.58 -17.99
C GLU A 239 32.01 60.98 -18.73
#